data_AF-A0A952AGA5-F1
#
_entry.id   AF-A0A952AGA5-F1
#
_cell.length_a   1.000
_cell.length_b   1.000
_cell.length_c   1.000
_cell.angle_alpha   90.00
_cell.angle_beta   90.00
_cell.angle_gamma   90.00
#
_symmetry.space_group_name_H-M   'P 1'
#
loop_
_entity.id
_entity.type
_entity.pdbx_description
1 polymer ?
#
loop_
_entity_poly.entity_id
_entity_poly.type
_entity_poly.pdbx_seq_one_letter_code
_entity_poly.pdbx_strand_id
1 'polypeptide(L)'
;MASEPAQTKEELKQEEELMRLDAEIARAKKYKEILEEENRALETVYTWKAPERLFKPKAREWYVTMAGASILVIVLGALTNNFGLIFAVIALTLFVYALNTIPPREVTHEITNKGVKTQGLLYLWGSIVSFWVLKREGEMFIHFDTIEKQEDLPKRLILLKGNGDLNFIVSYLVEHVDYLSSKEVSQGWFGKMILGEYQPLLPFLEGKHNVKTKDPKDTPQKKSTEENLPK
;
A
#
# COMPACT_ATOMS: atom_id res chain seq x y z
N MET A 1 61.07 40.84 20.38
CA MET A 1 60.47 39.51 20.24
C MET A 1 59.50 39.31 21.39
N ALA A 2 58.20 39.19 21.09
CA ALA A 2 57.06 38.80 21.95
C ALA A 2 55.88 39.77 21.82
N SER A 3 55.16 39.67 20.70
CA SER A 3 53.85 40.31 20.51
C SER A 3 52.95 39.38 19.68
N GLU A 4 52.75 38.15 20.15
CA GLU A 4 52.06 37.07 19.41
C GLU A 4 51.04 36.20 20.17
N PRO A 5 50.70 36.35 21.48
CA PRO A 5 49.70 35.47 22.13
C PRO A 5 48.27 36.04 22.26
N ALA A 6 48.03 37.33 21.94
CA ALA A 6 46.73 37.98 22.17
C ALA A 6 45.80 37.95 20.94
N GLN A 7 46.33 38.21 19.74
CA GLN A 7 45.54 38.22 18.49
C GLN A 7 44.98 36.83 18.15
N THR A 8 45.76 35.77 18.36
CA THR A 8 45.33 34.39 18.11
C THR A 8 44.13 33.97 18.97
N LYS A 9 44.01 34.48 20.19
CA LYS A 9 42.87 34.16 21.09
C LYS A 9 41.58 34.87 20.69
N GLU A 10 41.67 36.09 20.17
CA GLU A 10 40.51 36.82 19.67
C GLU A 10 40.02 36.24 18.35
N GLU A 11 40.93 35.86 17.44
CA GLU A 11 40.59 35.18 16.19
C GLU A 11 39.93 33.82 16.42
N LEU A 12 40.46 33.00 17.35
CA LEU A 12 39.84 31.73 17.75
C LEU A 12 38.42 31.94 18.30
N LYS A 13 38.21 33.00 19.10
CA LYS A 13 36.90 33.31 19.66
C LYS A 13 35.91 33.79 18.59
N GLN A 14 36.38 34.59 17.62
CA GLN A 14 35.59 35.02 16.48
C GLN A 14 35.23 33.84 15.57
N GLU A 15 36.15 32.91 15.35
CA GLU A 15 35.91 31.69 14.58
C GLU A 15 34.88 30.77 15.28
N GLU A 16 34.96 30.61 16.61
CA GLU A 16 33.95 29.91 17.39
C GLU A 16 32.57 30.59 17.32
N GLU A 17 32.52 31.93 17.40
CA GLU A 17 31.28 32.70 17.29
C GLU A 17 30.68 32.59 15.87
N LEU A 18 31.49 32.64 14.82
CA LEU A 18 31.08 32.43 13.43
C LEU A 18 30.51 31.02 13.21
N MET A 19 31.18 29.98 13.72
CA MET A 19 30.67 28.60 13.64
C MET A 19 29.32 28.42 14.35
N ARG A 20 29.11 29.09 15.49
CA ARG A 20 27.82 29.08 16.20
C ARG A 20 26.73 29.76 15.38
N LEU A 21 27.04 30.92 14.78
CA LEU A 21 26.10 31.68 13.96
C LEU A 21 25.69 30.89 12.71
N ASP A 22 26.64 30.25 12.03
CA ASP A 22 26.39 29.39 10.87
C ASP A 22 25.52 28.19 11.24
N ALA A 23 25.76 27.58 12.40
CA ALA A 23 24.93 26.49 12.91
C ALA A 23 23.50 26.95 13.24
N GLU A 24 23.32 28.16 13.77
CA GLU A 24 22.00 28.75 14.01
C GLU A 24 21.26 29.07 12.71
N ILE A 25 21.95 29.63 11.71
CA ILE A 25 21.38 29.91 10.38
C ILE A 25 20.97 28.61 9.68
N ALA A 26 21.80 27.56 9.75
CA ALA A 26 21.48 26.26 9.19
C ALA A 26 20.23 25.64 9.85
N ARG A 27 20.11 25.76 11.18
CA ARG A 27 18.92 25.30 11.92
C ARG A 27 17.68 26.12 11.55
N ALA A 28 17.80 27.43 11.47
CA ALA A 28 16.70 28.33 11.11
C ALA A 28 16.22 28.08 9.67
N LYS A 29 17.14 27.88 8.73
CA LYS A 29 16.83 27.52 7.35
C LYS A 29 16.09 26.18 7.29
N LYS A 30 16.59 25.15 7.98
CA LYS A 30 15.93 23.85 8.06
C LYS A 30 14.52 23.96 8.68
N TYR A 31 14.36 24.76 9.72
CA TYR A 31 13.06 24.96 10.37
C TYR A 31 12.07 25.67 9.44
N LYS A 32 12.54 26.69 8.70
CA LYS A 32 11.74 27.39 7.69
C LYS A 32 11.32 26.45 6.56
N GLU A 33 12.22 25.60 6.05
CA GLU A 33 11.92 24.59 5.03
C GLU A 33 10.84 23.60 5.51
N ILE A 34 10.93 23.10 6.75
CA ILE A 34 9.92 22.21 7.34
C ILE A 34 8.56 22.91 7.46
N LEU A 35 8.54 24.16 7.92
CA LEU A 35 7.30 24.95 8.03
C LEU A 35 6.67 25.24 6.67
N GLU A 36 7.47 25.50 5.63
CA GLU A 36 6.98 25.68 4.26
C GLU A 36 6.40 24.37 3.69
N GLU A 37 7.01 23.22 3.99
CA GLU A 37 6.47 21.90 3.62
C GLU A 37 5.18 21.57 4.37
N GLU A 38 5.11 21.85 5.67
CA GLU A 38 3.92 21.63 6.50
C GLU A 38 2.73 22.48 6.01
N ASN A 39 2.98 23.75 5.71
CA ASN A 39 1.98 24.69 5.21
C ASN A 39 1.64 24.52 3.73
N ARG A 40 2.33 23.64 2.98
CA ARG A 40 2.00 23.37 1.58
C ARG A 40 0.55 22.89 1.48
N ALA A 41 -0.20 23.43 0.51
CA ALA A 41 -1.57 23.02 0.27
C ALA A 41 -1.64 21.51 -0.05
N LEU A 42 -2.74 20.86 0.31
CA LEU A 42 -3.01 19.48 -0.10
C LEU A 42 -3.29 19.48 -1.61
N GLU A 43 -2.44 18.79 -2.36
CA GLU A 43 -2.55 18.67 -3.81
C GLU A 43 -2.73 17.21 -4.18
N THR A 44 -3.76 16.91 -4.97
CA THR A 44 -4.00 15.57 -5.51
C THR A 44 -3.15 15.37 -6.77
N VAL A 45 -2.25 14.39 -6.71
CA VAL A 45 -1.33 14.04 -7.80
C VAL A 45 -1.98 13.05 -8.76
N TYR A 46 -2.73 12.08 -8.23
CA TYR A 46 -3.36 11.04 -9.03
C TYR A 46 -4.63 10.53 -8.37
N THR A 47 -5.64 10.21 -9.18
CA THR A 47 -6.93 9.71 -8.70
C THR A 47 -7.37 8.53 -9.54
N TRP A 48 -7.87 7.49 -8.88
CA TRP A 48 -8.47 6.35 -9.56
C TRP A 48 -9.69 5.85 -8.79
N LYS A 49 -10.51 5.08 -9.49
CA LYS A 49 -11.69 4.42 -8.94
C LYS A 49 -11.49 2.92 -8.94
N ALA A 50 -11.84 2.29 -7.84
CA ALA A 50 -11.80 0.85 -7.72
C ALA A 50 -13.00 0.36 -6.89
N PRO A 51 -13.47 -0.87 -7.12
CA PRO A 51 -14.47 -1.45 -6.26
C PRO A 51 -13.90 -1.64 -4.85
N GLU A 52 -14.73 -1.41 -3.83
CA GLU A 52 -14.35 -1.54 -2.41
C GLU A 52 -13.80 -2.93 -2.06
N ARG A 53 -14.34 -3.96 -2.71
CA ARG A 53 -13.92 -5.34 -2.56
C ARG A 53 -13.85 -6.01 -3.93
N LEU A 54 -13.02 -7.04 -4.03
CA LEU A 54 -13.05 -7.93 -5.18
C LEU A 54 -14.44 -8.55 -5.29
N PHE A 55 -15.15 -8.24 -6.38
CA PHE A 55 -16.46 -8.80 -6.64
C PHE A 55 -16.46 -9.43 -8.02
N LYS A 56 -16.58 -10.75 -8.03
CA LYS A 56 -16.91 -11.48 -9.23
C LYS A 56 -18.33 -12.00 -9.09
N PRO A 57 -19.28 -11.54 -9.91
CA PRO A 57 -20.62 -12.08 -9.88
C PRO A 57 -20.54 -13.58 -10.16
N LYS A 58 -21.29 -14.37 -9.38
CA LYS A 58 -21.31 -15.82 -9.57
C LYS A 58 -22.06 -16.14 -10.85
N ALA A 59 -21.54 -17.11 -11.61
CA ALA A 59 -22.19 -17.57 -12.83
C ALA A 59 -23.48 -18.32 -12.50
N ARG A 60 -24.40 -18.43 -13.48
CA ARG A 60 -25.70 -19.08 -13.29
C ARG A 60 -25.56 -20.52 -12.77
N GLU A 61 -24.54 -21.22 -13.25
CA GLU A 61 -24.22 -22.60 -12.88
C GLU A 61 -24.01 -22.73 -11.36
N TRP A 62 -23.33 -21.76 -10.74
CA TRP A 62 -23.09 -21.75 -9.30
C TRP A 62 -24.38 -21.70 -8.49
N TYR A 63 -25.33 -20.86 -8.91
CA TYR A 63 -26.64 -20.76 -8.25
C TYR A 63 -27.48 -22.03 -8.44
N VAL A 64 -27.38 -22.68 -9.61
CA VAL A 64 -28.06 -23.96 -9.87
C VAL A 64 -27.48 -25.07 -8.97
N THR A 65 -26.15 -25.16 -8.85
CA THR A 65 -25.50 -26.13 -7.96
C THR A 65 -25.88 -25.89 -6.51
N MET A 66 -25.86 -24.63 -6.06
CA MET A 66 -26.27 -24.26 -4.69
C MET A 66 -27.74 -24.64 -4.44
N ALA A 67 -28.65 -24.27 -5.34
CA ALA A 67 -30.07 -24.58 -5.20
C ALA A 67 -30.32 -26.10 -5.19
N GLY A 68 -29.65 -26.85 -6.07
CA GLY A 68 -29.73 -28.32 -6.09
C GLY A 68 -29.26 -28.94 -4.77
N ALA A 69 -28.14 -28.47 -4.22
CA ALA A 69 -27.65 -28.91 -2.91
C ALA A 69 -28.63 -28.57 -1.79
N SER A 70 -29.19 -27.35 -1.77
CA SER A 70 -30.19 -26.94 -0.78
C SER A 70 -31.46 -27.80 -0.85
N ILE A 71 -31.96 -28.09 -2.05
CA ILE A 71 -33.14 -28.95 -2.25
C ILE A 71 -32.88 -30.35 -1.72
N LEU A 72 -31.72 -30.93 -2.01
CA LEU A 72 -31.36 -32.26 -1.50
C LEU A 72 -31.41 -32.32 0.02
N VAL A 73 -30.83 -31.32 0.69
CA VAL A 73 -30.84 -31.24 2.16
C VAL A 73 -32.25 -31.00 2.71
N ILE A 74 -33.07 -30.17 2.04
CA ILE A 74 -34.48 -29.95 2.41
C ILE A 74 -35.27 -31.26 2.32
N VAL A 75 -35.08 -32.05 1.26
CA VAL A 75 -35.72 -33.36 1.09
C VAL A 75 -35.31 -34.30 2.22
N LEU A 76 -34.03 -34.36 2.58
CA LEU A 76 -33.57 -35.15 3.74
C LEU A 76 -34.20 -34.68 5.07
N GLY A 77 -34.33 -33.36 5.25
CA GLY A 77 -35.05 -32.78 6.39
C GLY A 77 -36.51 -33.21 6.43
N ALA A 78 -37.19 -33.21 5.28
CA ALA A 78 -38.58 -33.65 5.19
C ALA A 78 -38.74 -35.15 5.49
N LEU A 79 -37.85 -36.00 4.98
CA LEU A 79 -37.86 -37.45 5.26
C LEU A 79 -37.69 -37.77 6.75
N THR A 80 -36.95 -36.92 7.47
CA THR A 80 -36.70 -37.07 8.92
C THR A 80 -37.71 -36.31 9.78
N ASN A 81 -38.74 -35.68 9.18
CA ASN A 81 -39.67 -34.77 9.85
C ASN A 81 -38.98 -33.63 10.64
N ASN A 82 -37.75 -33.27 10.25
CA ASN A 82 -36.99 -32.20 10.87
C ASN A 82 -37.25 -30.87 10.15
N PHE A 83 -38.37 -30.24 10.47
CA PHE A 83 -38.74 -28.94 9.91
C PHE A 83 -37.75 -27.82 10.27
N GLY A 84 -37.06 -27.92 11.42
CA GLY A 84 -36.04 -26.95 11.81
C GLY A 84 -34.88 -26.88 10.82
N LEU A 85 -34.42 -28.04 10.35
CA LEU A 85 -33.36 -28.14 9.33
C LEU A 85 -33.81 -27.54 7.99
N ILE A 86 -35.07 -27.75 7.59
CA ILE A 86 -35.64 -27.15 6.37
C ILE A 86 -35.58 -25.62 6.45
N PHE A 87 -36.11 -25.03 7.54
CA PHE A 87 -36.10 -23.57 7.71
C PHE A 87 -34.68 -23.00 7.78
N ALA A 88 -33.76 -23.69 8.45
CA ALA A 88 -32.36 -23.26 8.53
C ALA A 88 -31.69 -23.23 7.15
N VAL A 89 -31.91 -24.26 6.32
CA VAL A 89 -31.36 -24.29 4.96
C VAL A 89 -31.98 -23.20 4.10
N ILE A 90 -33.29 -22.99 4.14
CA ILE A 90 -33.95 -21.91 3.39
C ILE A 90 -33.37 -20.55 3.79
N ALA A 91 -33.26 -20.28 5.09
CA ALA A 91 -32.70 -19.03 5.60
C ALA A 91 -31.24 -18.83 5.16
N LEU A 92 -30.41 -19.87 5.25
CA LEU A 92 -29.01 -19.82 4.82
C LEU A 92 -28.89 -19.59 3.31
N THR A 93 -29.69 -20.28 2.49
CA THR A 93 -29.70 -20.11 1.04
C THR A 93 -30.08 -18.69 0.64
N LEU A 94 -31.13 -18.14 1.25
CA LEU A 94 -31.54 -16.74 1.01
C LEU A 94 -30.46 -15.74 1.47
N PHE A 95 -29.84 -15.99 2.62
CA PHE A 95 -28.75 -15.15 3.12
C PHE A 95 -27.54 -15.15 2.18
N VAL A 96 -27.08 -16.32 1.75
CA VAL A 96 -25.98 -16.47 0.80
C VAL A 96 -26.33 -15.81 -0.54
N TYR A 97 -27.57 -15.97 -1.02
CA TYR A 97 -28.04 -15.28 -2.22
C TYR A 97 -27.95 -13.76 -2.07
N ALA A 98 -28.46 -13.19 -0.98
CA ALA A 98 -28.41 -11.75 -0.72
C ALA A 98 -26.97 -11.22 -0.68
N LEU A 99 -26.04 -11.94 -0.03
CA LEU A 99 -24.62 -11.54 0.04
C LEU A 99 -23.93 -11.48 -1.32
N ASN A 100 -24.31 -12.35 -2.26
CA ASN A 100 -23.68 -12.45 -3.57
C ASN A 100 -24.34 -11.56 -4.63
N THR A 101 -25.57 -11.09 -4.40
CA THR A 101 -26.30 -10.24 -5.35
C THR A 101 -26.01 -8.74 -5.16
N ILE A 102 -25.51 -8.31 -4.00
CA ILE A 102 -25.20 -6.90 -3.73
C ILE A 102 -23.81 -6.55 -4.32
N PRO A 103 -23.74 -5.74 -5.40
CA PRO A 103 -22.46 -5.32 -5.97
C PRO A 103 -21.71 -4.40 -4.98
N PRO A 104 -20.37 -4.42 -5.00
CA PRO A 104 -19.57 -3.52 -4.18
C PRO A 104 -19.77 -2.08 -4.64
N ARG A 105 -19.61 -1.14 -3.72
CA ARG A 105 -19.56 0.28 -4.06
C ARG A 105 -18.23 0.58 -4.75
N GLU A 106 -18.25 1.55 -5.66
CA GLU A 106 -17.02 2.14 -6.17
C GLU A 106 -16.47 3.13 -5.15
N VAL A 107 -15.18 3.01 -4.87
CA VAL A 107 -14.43 3.90 -3.98
C VAL A 107 -13.44 4.69 -4.83
N THR A 108 -13.32 5.97 -4.51
CA THR A 108 -12.30 6.84 -5.11
C THR A 108 -11.08 6.87 -4.20
N HIS A 109 -9.92 6.60 -4.79
CA HIS A 109 -8.62 6.66 -4.14
C HIS A 109 -7.81 7.79 -4.78
N GLU A 110 -7.07 8.51 -3.95
CA GLU A 110 -6.26 9.65 -4.36
C GLU A 110 -4.86 9.51 -3.78
N ILE A 111 -3.84 9.68 -4.61
CA ILE A 111 -2.48 9.95 -4.15
C ILE A 111 -2.34 11.46 -4.10
N THR A 112 -1.92 11.96 -2.95
CA THR A 112 -1.69 13.38 -2.69
C THR A 112 -0.22 13.64 -2.42
N ASN A 113 0.19 14.90 -2.43
CA ASN A 113 1.54 15.29 -2.02
C ASN A 113 1.89 14.87 -0.58
N LYS A 114 0.91 14.77 0.33
CA LYS A 114 1.14 14.44 1.76
C LYS A 114 0.86 12.97 2.12
N GLY A 115 0.19 12.21 1.26
CA GLY A 115 -0.23 10.84 1.60
C GLY A 115 -1.19 10.21 0.60
N VAL A 116 -1.77 9.08 1.00
CA VAL A 116 -2.83 8.40 0.24
C VAL A 116 -4.18 8.68 0.90
N LYS A 117 -5.14 9.18 0.14
CA LYS A 117 -6.50 9.44 0.60
C LYS A 117 -7.45 8.40 0.02
N THR A 118 -8.27 7.80 0.86
CA THR A 118 -9.25 6.78 0.46
C THR A 118 -10.46 6.86 1.37
N GLN A 119 -11.67 6.70 0.81
CA GLN A 119 -12.93 6.75 1.56
C GLN A 119 -13.08 8.01 2.45
N GLY A 120 -12.48 9.13 2.05
CA GLY A 120 -12.49 10.39 2.81
C GLY A 120 -11.42 10.50 3.90
N LEU A 121 -10.66 9.44 4.20
CA LEU A 121 -9.56 9.43 5.16
C LEU A 121 -8.21 9.63 4.47
N LEU A 122 -7.35 10.49 5.04
CA LEU A 122 -6.00 10.76 4.53
C LEU A 122 -4.96 10.03 5.38
N TYR A 123 -4.24 9.09 4.77
CA TYR A 123 -3.10 8.38 5.34
C TYR A 123 -1.82 9.11 4.94
N LEU A 124 -1.26 9.89 5.87
CA LEU A 124 -0.02 10.63 5.62
C LEU A 124 1.15 9.68 5.33
N TRP A 125 2.14 10.11 4.53
CA TRP A 125 3.33 9.29 4.24
C TRP A 125 4.02 8.78 5.50
N GLY A 126 4.17 9.63 6.53
CA GLY A 126 4.75 9.24 7.82
C GLY A 126 3.90 8.30 8.70
N SER A 127 2.71 7.89 8.23
CA SER A 127 1.88 6.84 8.84
C SER A 127 1.93 5.52 8.09
N ILE A 128 2.41 5.53 6.84
CA ILE A 128 2.55 4.34 6.01
C ILE A 128 3.97 3.80 6.20
N VAL A 129 4.08 2.58 6.72
CA VAL A 129 5.38 1.94 7.00
C VAL A 129 5.96 1.38 5.72
N SER A 130 5.17 0.57 5.03
CA SER A 130 5.59 -0.17 3.86
C SER A 130 4.40 -0.54 3.00
N PHE A 131 4.67 -0.93 1.76
CA PHE A 131 3.65 -1.39 0.84
C PHE A 131 4.14 -2.52 -0.06
N TRP A 132 3.22 -3.29 -0.63
CA TRP A 132 3.52 -4.31 -1.64
C TRP A 132 2.32 -4.57 -2.52
N VAL A 133 2.55 -5.21 -3.67
CA VAL A 133 1.48 -5.56 -4.61
C VAL A 133 1.25 -7.06 -4.62
N LEU A 134 -0.03 -7.44 -4.52
CA LEU A 134 -0.48 -8.83 -4.71
C LEU A 134 -1.38 -8.91 -5.94
N LYS A 135 -1.37 -10.06 -6.61
CA LYS A 135 -2.28 -10.41 -7.69
C LYS A 135 -3.18 -11.54 -7.25
N ARG A 136 -4.50 -11.33 -7.30
CA ARG A 136 -5.46 -12.40 -7.03
C ARG A 136 -6.54 -12.37 -8.09
N GLU A 137 -6.79 -13.53 -8.69
CA GLU A 137 -7.94 -13.68 -9.59
C GLU A 137 -7.92 -12.73 -10.81
N GLY A 138 -6.74 -12.30 -11.25
CA GLY A 138 -6.56 -11.35 -12.36
C GLY A 138 -6.56 -9.87 -11.95
N GLU A 139 -6.97 -9.57 -10.73
CA GLU A 139 -6.95 -8.23 -10.15
C GLU A 139 -5.68 -7.98 -9.33
N MET A 140 -5.25 -6.72 -9.27
CA MET A 140 -4.07 -6.28 -8.53
C MET A 140 -4.49 -5.50 -7.29
N PHE A 141 -3.84 -5.80 -6.18
CA PHE A 141 -4.10 -5.22 -4.86
C PHE A 141 -2.84 -4.54 -4.37
N ILE A 142 -2.98 -3.31 -3.90
CA ILE A 142 -1.90 -2.55 -3.26
C ILE A 142 -2.16 -2.61 -1.77
N HIS A 143 -1.26 -3.29 -1.06
CA HIS A 143 -1.32 -3.44 0.38
C HIS A 143 -0.39 -2.42 1.02
N PHE A 144 -0.86 -1.78 2.08
CA PHE A 144 -0.09 -0.88 2.91
C PHE A 144 -0.14 -1.37 4.34
N ASP A 145 1.01 -1.43 5.00
CA ASP A 145 1.07 -1.50 6.46
C ASP A 145 1.18 -0.08 7.01
N THR A 146 0.34 0.25 7.98
CA THR A 146 0.25 1.56 8.60
C THR A 146 0.60 1.48 10.09
N ILE A 147 1.02 2.60 10.66
CA ILE A 147 1.17 2.77 12.10
C ILE A 147 -0.14 3.32 12.65
N GLU A 148 -0.65 2.67 13.67
CA GLU A 148 -1.86 3.06 14.42
C GLU A 148 -1.58 4.33 15.24
N LYS A 149 -1.43 5.47 14.57
CA LYS A 149 -1.29 6.79 15.21
C LYS A 149 -2.64 7.43 15.53
N GLN A 150 -3.72 6.92 14.95
CA GLN A 150 -5.09 7.39 15.12
C GLN A 150 -6.00 6.17 15.33
N GLU A 151 -6.87 6.22 16.33
CA GLU A 151 -7.72 5.08 16.76
C GLU A 151 -8.64 4.53 15.66
N ASP A 152 -8.93 5.33 14.62
CA ASP A 152 -9.84 4.96 13.54
C ASP A 152 -9.13 4.37 12.30
N LEU A 153 -7.80 4.27 12.29
CA LEU A 153 -7.05 3.82 11.10
C LEU A 153 -6.68 2.33 11.20
N PRO A 154 -7.07 1.49 10.22
CA PRO A 154 -6.70 0.09 10.22
C PRO A 154 -5.18 -0.05 10.03
N LYS A 155 -4.56 -0.97 10.78
CA LYS A 155 -3.14 -1.35 10.65
C LYS A 155 -2.73 -1.79 9.25
N ARG A 156 -3.70 -2.27 8.46
CA ARG A 156 -3.49 -2.69 7.07
C ARG A 156 -4.56 -2.12 6.18
N LEU A 157 -4.13 -1.40 5.16
CA LEU A 157 -4.99 -0.85 4.12
C LEU A 157 -4.78 -1.65 2.83
N ILE A 158 -5.88 -2.01 2.16
CA ILE A 158 -5.85 -2.74 0.89
C ILE A 158 -6.63 -1.93 -0.12
N LEU A 159 -5.94 -1.49 -1.18
CA LEU A 159 -6.54 -0.75 -2.28
C LEU A 159 -6.56 -1.63 -3.52
N LEU A 160 -7.68 -1.63 -4.24
CA LEU A 160 -7.76 -2.30 -5.53
C LEU A 160 -7.21 -1.36 -6.62
N LYS A 161 -6.55 -1.93 -7.62
CA LYS A 161 -6.10 -1.18 -8.81
C LYS A 161 -7.30 -0.55 -9.54
N GLY A 162 -8.37 -1.32 -9.74
CA GLY A 162 -9.53 -0.87 -10.52
C GLY A 162 -9.11 -0.31 -11.88
N ASN A 163 -9.52 0.93 -12.18
CA ASN A 163 -9.16 1.62 -13.42
C ASN A 163 -7.80 2.38 -13.37
N GLY A 164 -7.09 2.33 -12.23
CA GLY A 164 -5.85 3.06 -12.04
C GLY A 164 -4.65 2.47 -12.79
N ASP A 165 -3.71 3.32 -13.19
CA ASP A 165 -2.43 2.90 -13.72
C ASP A 165 -1.49 2.48 -12.59
N LEU A 166 -1.23 1.18 -12.53
CA LEU A 166 -0.44 0.59 -11.45
C LEU A 166 1.04 0.96 -11.57
N ASN A 167 1.55 1.17 -12.78
CA ASN A 167 2.95 1.54 -12.99
C ASN A 167 3.20 2.95 -12.44
N PHE A 168 2.30 3.88 -12.75
CA PHE A 168 2.33 5.22 -12.16
C PHE A 168 2.23 5.17 -10.63
N ILE A 169 1.20 4.51 -10.10
CA ILE A 169 0.95 4.42 -8.66
C ILE A 169 2.18 3.86 -7.93
N VAL A 170 2.67 2.69 -8.34
CA VAL A 170 3.82 2.05 -7.67
C VAL A 170 5.05 2.93 -7.78
N SER A 171 5.35 3.50 -8.96
CA SER A 171 6.53 4.35 -9.12
C SER A 171 6.53 5.56 -8.19
N TYR A 172 5.36 6.19 -7.97
CA TYR A 172 5.22 7.32 -7.06
C TYR A 172 5.30 6.89 -5.59
N LEU A 173 4.71 5.75 -5.25
CA LEU A 173 4.72 5.23 -3.87
C LEU A 173 6.13 4.84 -3.42
N VAL A 174 6.95 4.25 -4.29
CA VAL A 174 8.34 3.86 -3.95
C VAL A 174 9.21 5.06 -3.59
N GLU A 175 8.91 6.25 -4.10
CA GLU A 175 9.63 7.48 -3.74
C GLU A 175 9.37 7.91 -2.29
N HIS A 176 8.26 7.47 -1.69
CA HIS A 176 7.79 7.92 -0.37
C HIS A 176 7.76 6.80 0.68
N VAL A 177 7.62 5.54 0.27
CA VAL A 177 7.34 4.38 1.13
C VAL A 177 8.17 3.18 0.71
N ASP A 178 8.58 2.34 1.66
CA ASP A 178 9.38 1.14 1.43
C ASP A 178 8.54 0.02 0.77
N TYR A 179 9.07 -0.64 -0.25
CA TYR A 179 8.39 -1.75 -0.95
C TYR A 179 8.84 -3.09 -0.38
N LEU A 180 7.95 -3.84 0.29
CA LEU A 180 8.36 -5.11 0.89
C LEU A 180 8.66 -6.18 -0.15
N SER A 181 9.73 -6.92 0.07
CA SER A 181 10.12 -8.06 -0.76
C SER A 181 9.26 -9.30 -0.48
N SER A 182 9.25 -10.26 -1.40
CA SER A 182 8.52 -11.53 -1.24
C SER A 182 8.88 -12.30 0.05
N LYS A 183 10.09 -12.11 0.59
CA LYS A 183 10.53 -12.80 1.82
C LYS A 183 9.91 -12.18 3.07
N GLU A 184 9.71 -10.87 3.07
CA GLU A 184 9.17 -10.11 4.21
C GLU A 184 7.65 -10.20 4.28
N VAL A 185 6.99 -10.28 3.12
CA VAL A 185 5.53 -10.46 3.05
C VAL A 185 5.07 -11.85 3.56
N SER A 186 6.02 -12.77 3.81
CA SER A 186 5.86 -14.13 4.40
C SER A 186 4.46 -14.70 4.25
N GLN A 187 4.14 -15.15 3.04
CA GLN A 187 2.90 -15.86 2.78
C GLN A 187 3.21 -17.35 2.67
N GLY A 188 2.80 -18.10 3.69
CA GLY A 188 2.63 -19.54 3.55
C GLY A 188 1.69 -19.87 2.40
N TRP A 189 1.58 -21.16 2.05
CA TRP A 189 0.78 -21.59 0.91
C TRP A 189 -0.71 -21.19 1.02
N PHE A 190 -1.29 -21.21 2.22
CA PHE A 190 -2.64 -20.70 2.50
C PHE A 190 -2.76 -19.19 2.29
N GLY A 191 -1.73 -18.42 2.67
CA GLY A 191 -1.69 -16.97 2.49
C GLY A 191 -1.76 -16.60 1.02
N LYS A 192 -1.01 -17.31 0.16
CA LYS A 192 -1.03 -17.09 -1.29
C LYS A 192 -2.40 -17.39 -1.90
N MET A 193 -3.07 -18.45 -1.44
CA MET A 193 -4.42 -18.79 -1.91
C MET A 193 -5.46 -17.74 -1.53
N ILE A 194 -5.39 -17.21 -0.30
CA ILE A 194 -6.40 -16.27 0.22
C ILE A 194 -6.11 -14.83 -0.21
N LEU A 195 -4.86 -14.37 -0.08
CA LEU A 195 -4.46 -12.98 -0.28
C LEU A 195 -3.99 -12.69 -1.70
N GLY A 196 -3.49 -13.69 -2.42
CA GLY A 196 -2.96 -13.56 -3.78
C GLY A 196 -1.45 -13.76 -3.87
N GLU A 197 -0.94 -13.74 -5.10
CA GLU A 197 0.47 -13.93 -5.40
C GLU A 197 1.22 -12.61 -5.37
N TYR A 198 2.34 -12.58 -4.66
CA TYR A 198 3.23 -11.42 -4.62
C TYR A 198 3.74 -11.04 -6.01
N GLN A 199 3.75 -9.74 -6.29
CA GLN A 199 4.26 -9.17 -7.53
C GLN A 199 5.59 -8.45 -7.26
N PRO A 200 6.66 -8.75 -8.01
CA PRO A 200 7.94 -8.07 -7.85
C PRO A 200 7.84 -6.61 -8.28
N LEU A 201 8.73 -5.76 -7.74
CA LEU A 201 8.73 -4.33 -8.02
C LEU A 201 9.20 -4.00 -9.45
N LEU A 202 10.21 -4.72 -9.94
CA LEU A 202 10.95 -4.40 -11.18
C LEU A 202 10.04 -4.15 -12.40
N PRO A 203 9.01 -4.97 -12.69
CA PRO A 203 8.14 -4.74 -13.85
C PRO A 203 7.39 -3.41 -13.82
N PHE A 204 7.15 -2.84 -12.63
CA PHE A 204 6.45 -1.56 -12.49
C PHE A 204 7.36 -0.35 -12.73
N LEU A 205 8.68 -0.55 -12.65
CA LEU A 205 9.70 0.50 -12.79
C LEU A 205 10.41 0.46 -14.16
N GLU A 206 10.11 -0.54 -14.99
CA GLU A 206 10.72 -0.71 -16.31
C GLU A 206 10.42 0.51 -17.20
N GLY A 207 11.46 1.28 -17.54
CA GLY A 207 11.36 2.55 -18.27
C GLY A 207 11.57 3.83 -17.45
N LYS A 208 11.67 3.75 -16.11
CA LYS A 208 12.00 4.90 -15.24
C LYS A 208 13.39 4.73 -14.63
N HIS A 209 14.39 5.35 -15.25
CA HIS A 209 15.81 5.14 -14.94
C HIS A 209 16.35 5.77 -13.64
N ASN A 210 15.50 6.41 -12.81
CA ASN A 210 15.98 7.17 -11.65
C ASN A 210 14.95 7.24 -10.50
N VAL A 211 14.44 6.09 -10.05
CA VAL A 211 13.59 6.04 -8.86
C VAL A 211 14.49 5.94 -7.63
N LYS A 212 14.48 6.97 -6.78
CA LYS A 212 15.15 6.95 -5.48
C LYS A 212 14.35 6.05 -4.55
N THR A 213 14.71 4.78 -4.47
CA THR A 213 14.15 3.86 -3.49
C THR A 213 14.78 4.16 -2.13
N LYS A 214 13.98 4.14 -1.06
CA LYS A 214 14.45 4.40 0.30
C LYS A 214 15.28 3.22 0.88
N ASP A 215 15.09 2.01 0.34
CA ASP A 215 15.98 0.85 0.58
C ASP A 215 16.91 0.62 -0.64
N PRO A 216 18.25 0.60 -0.45
CA PRO A 216 19.22 0.27 -1.50
C PRO A 216 19.05 -1.13 -2.10
N LYS A 217 18.46 -2.09 -1.38
CA LYS A 217 18.28 -3.49 -1.83
C LYS A 217 17.16 -3.66 -2.85
N ASP A 218 16.24 -2.71 -2.92
CA ASP A 218 15.13 -2.69 -3.89
C ASP A 218 15.50 -1.96 -5.19
N THR A 219 16.68 -1.34 -5.23
CA THR A 219 17.24 -0.78 -6.47
C THR A 219 17.38 -1.90 -7.51
N PRO A 220 16.92 -1.71 -8.76
CA PRO A 220 17.17 -2.67 -9.83
C PRO A 220 18.66 -2.93 -9.95
N GLN A 221 19.13 -4.10 -9.49
CA GLN A 221 20.50 -4.50 -9.76
C GLN A 221 20.62 -4.71 -11.27
N LYS A 222 21.46 -3.89 -11.90
CA LYS A 222 21.90 -4.05 -13.27
C LYS A 222 22.43 -5.49 -13.39
N LYS A 223 21.69 -6.39 -14.03
CA LYS A 223 22.30 -7.61 -14.57
C LYS A 223 23.29 -7.11 -15.61
N SER A 224 24.56 -7.06 -15.24
CA SER A 224 25.67 -6.85 -16.14
C SER A 224 25.63 -7.97 -17.19
N THR A 225 25.11 -7.63 -18.36
CA THR A 225 25.44 -8.30 -19.61
C THR A 225 26.94 -8.12 -19.84
N GLU A 226 27.76 -9.01 -19.30
CA GLU A 226 29.16 -9.24 -19.67
C GLU A 226 29.66 -10.44 -18.86
N GLU A 227 29.54 -11.64 -19.42
CA GLU A 227 30.54 -12.73 -19.35
C GLU A 227 29.96 -13.97 -20.06
N ASN A 228 29.87 -13.89 -21.39
CA ASN A 228 29.85 -15.05 -22.26
C ASN A 228 30.58 -14.65 -23.54
N LEU A 229 31.92 -14.60 -23.47
CA LEU A 229 32.74 -14.78 -24.67
C LEU A 229 33.17 -16.25 -24.72
N PRO A 230 32.84 -16.99 -25.79
CA PRO A 230 33.44 -18.30 -26.02
C PRO A 230 34.90 -18.14 -26.45
N LYS A 231 35.79 -18.91 -25.82
CA LYS A 231 37.06 -19.32 -26.43
C LYS A 231 36.84 -20.60 -27.23
#